data_AF-A0ABD2PD45-F1
#
_entry.id   AF-A0ABD2PD45-F1
#
_cell.length_a   1.000
_cell.length_b   1.000
_cell.length_c   1.000
_cell.angle_alpha   90.00
_cell.angle_beta   90.00
_cell.angle_gamma   90.00
#
_symmetry.space_group_name_H-M   'P 1'
#
loop_
_entity.id
_entity.type
_entity.pdbx_description
1 polymer ?
#
loop_
_entity_poly.entity_id
_entity_poly.type
_entity_poly.pdbx_seq_one_letter_code
_entity_poly.pdbx_strand_id
1 'polypeptide(L)'
;MNIHTIIFLSRSRNFSLKSISFLNNFKINKQCYCTFISQKNVLYKNMNRHQFNVLNGQTWNFSTEPNKNEELPNNKLPPLMQFPKLIWPSLGKSIKNFFLTNIIIKPYMDNEFSLPEFILGSKKAVEVVSNKLSTGEVKTLVGLVADDIIPSLQARLSLMSLTQREQLVMNEADIYFSFPYQVGIIFNDDENDQKRFVEITMVHHALKGLSGMRSRGEEVPLNLGLLPEYQNKICIANYRFIKEFTKGVESDWTVNLVNHFKPIDDLEEK
;
A
#
# COMPACT_ATOMS: atom_id res chain seq x y z
N MET A 1 -19.53 10.96 -31.48
CA MET A 1 -18.22 10.53 -32.01
C MET A 1 -17.97 9.13 -31.44
N ASN A 2 -17.95 8.12 -32.30
CA ASN A 2 -18.29 6.72 -31.98
C ASN A 2 -17.22 5.92 -31.21
N ILE A 3 -17.69 5.05 -30.31
CA ILE A 3 -16.95 4.26 -29.29
C ILE A 3 -16.56 2.87 -29.83
N HIS A 4 -16.14 2.77 -31.08
CA HIS A 4 -15.63 1.52 -31.65
C HIS A 4 -14.31 1.78 -32.35
N THR A 5 -13.21 1.67 -31.61
CA THR A 5 -11.87 1.23 -32.05
C THR A 5 -10.93 1.47 -30.86
N ILE A 6 -10.48 0.40 -30.20
CA ILE A 6 -9.15 0.20 -29.57
C ILE A 6 -9.28 -1.07 -28.71
N ILE A 7 -9.32 -2.23 -29.37
CA ILE A 7 -8.76 -3.48 -28.86
C ILE A 7 -8.04 -4.13 -30.05
N PHE A 8 -6.87 -4.71 -29.80
CA PHE A 8 -5.91 -5.35 -30.72
C PHE A 8 -4.95 -4.44 -31.48
N LEU A 9 -3.73 -4.33 -30.96
CA LEU A 9 -2.51 -4.54 -31.75
C LEU A 9 -1.39 -5.07 -30.83
N SER A 10 -1.38 -6.40 -30.66
CA SER A 10 -0.19 -7.17 -30.33
C SER A 10 0.35 -7.72 -31.65
N ARG A 11 1.34 -7.06 -32.25
CA ARG A 11 2.37 -7.73 -33.07
C ARG A 11 3.55 -6.82 -33.35
N SER A 12 4.73 -7.36 -33.10
CA SER A 12 6.06 -6.78 -33.28
C SER A 12 6.26 -6.06 -34.62
N ARG A 13 6.91 -4.88 -34.56
CA ARG A 13 7.88 -4.41 -35.55
C ARG A 13 8.77 -3.32 -34.93
N ASN A 14 10.08 -3.51 -35.06
CA ASN A 14 11.13 -2.58 -34.67
C ASN A 14 10.87 -1.19 -35.24
N PHE A 15 10.84 -0.17 -34.38
CA PHE A 15 10.93 1.22 -34.80
C PHE A 15 12.08 1.91 -34.08
N SER A 16 12.97 2.44 -34.92
CA SER A 16 14.15 3.22 -34.58
C SER A 16 13.78 4.47 -33.77
N LEU A 17 14.48 4.67 -32.65
CA LEU A 17 14.39 5.86 -31.81
C LEU A 17 14.99 7.05 -32.56
N LYS A 18 14.15 7.91 -33.12
CA LYS A 18 14.52 9.30 -33.39
C LYS A 18 13.98 10.19 -32.27
N SER A 19 14.92 10.85 -31.62
CA SER A 19 14.77 11.89 -30.59
C SER A 19 13.62 12.85 -30.90
N ILE A 20 12.72 13.03 -29.94
CA ILE A 20 11.82 14.18 -29.87
C ILE A 20 12.06 14.81 -28.50
N SER A 21 12.77 15.93 -28.52
CA SER A 21 13.00 16.82 -27.39
C SER A 21 11.71 17.57 -27.04
N PHE A 22 11.10 17.24 -25.91
CA PHE A 22 10.07 18.06 -25.27
C PHE A 22 10.40 18.20 -23.79
N LEU A 23 11.44 19.00 -23.50
CA LEU A 23 11.69 19.56 -22.18
C LEU A 23 11.94 21.03 -22.41
N ASN A 24 10.95 21.87 -22.09
CA ASN A 24 11.12 23.25 -21.64
C ASN A 24 9.74 23.83 -21.34
N ASN A 25 9.25 23.57 -20.12
CA ASN A 25 8.50 24.51 -19.27
C ASN A 25 7.75 23.75 -18.16
N PHE A 26 8.47 23.36 -17.12
CA PHE A 26 7.87 23.14 -15.81
C PHE A 26 8.63 23.99 -14.80
N LYS A 27 8.02 25.12 -14.40
CA LYS A 27 8.39 25.85 -13.18
C LYS A 27 8.04 24.93 -12.01
N ILE A 28 9.05 24.24 -11.50
CA ILE A 28 8.93 23.41 -10.30
C ILE A 28 8.87 24.35 -9.11
N ASN A 29 7.70 24.43 -8.47
CA ASN A 29 7.55 25.05 -7.17
C ASN A 29 8.30 24.18 -6.15
N LYS A 30 9.38 24.71 -5.59
CA LYS A 30 10.27 24.00 -4.66
C LYS A 30 9.60 23.84 -3.30
N GLN A 31 8.86 22.75 -3.12
CA GLN A 31 8.63 22.19 -1.80
C GLN A 31 8.80 20.66 -1.90
N CYS A 32 10.02 20.24 -1.57
CA CYS A 32 10.53 18.88 -1.41
C CYS A 32 9.89 17.75 -2.23
N TYR A 33 10.31 17.65 -3.49
CA TYR A 33 10.41 16.39 -4.22
C TYR A 33 11.84 16.27 -4.76
N CYS A 34 12.50 15.13 -4.53
CA CYS A 34 13.85 14.75 -4.98
C CYS A 34 15.05 15.16 -4.09
N THR A 35 15.29 14.42 -3.00
CA THR A 35 16.65 14.22 -2.43
C THR A 35 16.99 12.74 -2.20
N PHE A 36 16.32 11.80 -2.87
CA PHE A 36 16.51 10.36 -2.59
C PHE A 36 17.08 9.52 -3.74
N ILE A 37 17.42 10.11 -4.89
CA ILE A 37 18.03 9.36 -6.02
C ILE A 37 19.44 8.82 -5.65
N SER A 38 20.13 9.43 -4.68
CA SER A 38 21.43 8.95 -4.18
C SER A 38 21.35 7.66 -3.34
N GLN A 39 20.20 7.37 -2.71
CA GLN A 39 20.08 6.24 -1.76
C GLN A 39 19.75 4.89 -2.41
N LYS A 40 19.46 4.87 -3.72
CA LYS A 40 19.17 3.63 -4.45
C LYS A 40 20.31 2.63 -4.41
N ASN A 41 21.57 3.06 -4.38
CA ASN A 41 22.71 2.16 -4.63
C ASN A 41 23.27 1.44 -3.39
N VAL A 42 23.00 1.93 -2.18
CA VAL A 42 23.56 1.33 -0.95
C VAL A 42 22.60 0.28 -0.34
N LEU A 43 21.29 0.56 -0.32
CA LEU A 43 20.28 -0.38 0.18
C LEU A 43 20.02 -1.55 -0.78
N TYR A 44 20.07 -1.34 -2.11
CA TYR A 44 19.94 -2.43 -3.09
C TYR A 44 21.12 -3.42 -3.05
N LYS A 45 22.33 -3.00 -2.64
CA LYS A 45 23.52 -3.84 -2.77
C LYS A 45 23.68 -4.87 -1.65
N ASN A 46 23.21 -4.60 -0.42
CA ASN A 46 23.53 -5.45 0.72
C ASN A 46 22.40 -6.40 1.17
N MET A 47 21.13 -6.17 0.80
CA MET A 47 20.06 -7.18 1.03
C MET A 47 19.90 -8.19 -0.12
N ASN A 48 20.39 -7.88 -1.33
CA ASN A 48 20.24 -8.79 -2.48
C ASN A 48 21.16 -10.01 -2.45
N ARG A 49 22.13 -10.10 -1.53
CA ARG A 49 23.04 -11.25 -1.47
C ARG A 49 22.42 -12.50 -0.84
N HIS A 50 21.33 -12.35 -0.07
CA HIS A 50 20.70 -13.46 0.67
C HIS A 50 19.30 -13.86 0.20
N GLN A 51 18.75 -13.25 -0.87
CA GLN A 51 17.41 -13.59 -1.38
C GLN A 51 17.33 -13.93 -2.88
N PHE A 52 18.45 -13.92 -3.61
CA PHE A 52 18.44 -14.17 -5.07
C PHE A 52 18.62 -15.64 -5.51
N ASN A 53 18.59 -16.61 -4.58
CA ASN A 53 18.74 -18.05 -4.89
C ASN A 53 17.48 -18.90 -4.63
N VAL A 54 16.27 -18.36 -4.80
CA VAL A 54 15.05 -19.18 -4.81
C VAL A 54 14.11 -18.75 -5.93
N LEU A 55 14.59 -18.79 -7.17
CA LEU A 55 13.71 -18.83 -8.35
C LEU A 55 14.41 -19.65 -9.43
N ASN A 56 14.36 -20.98 -9.26
CA ASN A 56 14.29 -21.92 -10.37
C ASN A 56 13.75 -23.27 -9.85
N GLY A 57 12.49 -23.52 -10.19
CA GLY A 57 11.88 -24.85 -10.28
C GLY A 57 11.65 -25.60 -8.98
N GLN A 58 10.53 -25.35 -8.29
CA GLN A 58 9.79 -26.38 -7.55
C GLN A 58 8.28 -26.11 -7.64
N THR A 59 7.55 -27.13 -8.10
CA THR A 59 6.08 -27.23 -8.06
C THR A 59 5.59 -27.11 -6.62
N TRP A 60 4.67 -26.18 -6.37
CA TRP A 60 4.04 -26.02 -5.06
C TRP A 60 2.94 -27.07 -4.87
N ASN A 61 3.17 -28.04 -3.99
CA ASN A 61 2.10 -28.88 -3.47
C ASN A 61 1.39 -28.12 -2.34
N PHE A 62 0.08 -27.94 -2.47
CA PHE A 62 -0.79 -27.47 -1.40
C PHE A 62 -0.98 -28.59 -0.37
N SER A 63 -0.62 -28.33 0.89
CA SER A 63 -1.19 -29.04 2.04
C SER A 63 -1.99 -28.03 2.87
N THR A 64 -3.30 -28.24 2.92
CA THR A 64 -4.23 -27.55 3.81
C THR A 64 -4.35 -28.34 5.11
N GLU A 65 -3.58 -27.98 6.13
CA GLU A 65 -3.99 -28.16 7.53
C GLU A 65 -3.39 -27.03 8.39
N PRO A 66 -4.20 -26.24 9.11
CA PRO A 66 -3.67 -25.29 10.09
C PRO A 66 -3.21 -26.07 11.32
N ASN A 67 -1.90 -26.13 11.53
CA ASN A 67 -1.31 -26.70 12.72
C ASN A 67 -1.74 -25.86 13.94
N LYS A 68 -2.52 -26.44 14.86
CA LYS A 68 -3.24 -25.73 15.92
C LYS A 68 -2.38 -25.25 17.10
N ASN A 69 -1.05 -25.42 17.08
CA ASN A 69 -0.20 -25.25 18.26
C ASN A 69 1.06 -24.40 18.03
N GLU A 70 1.07 -23.46 17.08
CA GLU A 70 2.08 -22.38 17.11
C GLU A 70 1.58 -21.26 18.02
N GLU A 71 1.95 -21.32 19.30
CA GLU A 71 1.90 -20.14 20.17
C GLU A 71 2.87 -19.10 19.59
N LEU A 72 2.34 -18.16 18.81
CA LEU A 72 3.08 -16.98 18.38
C LEU A 72 3.71 -16.35 19.64
N PRO A 73 5.02 -16.00 19.64
CA PRO A 73 5.60 -15.31 20.78
C PRO A 73 4.71 -14.14 21.18
N ASN A 74 4.43 -14.01 22.49
CA ASN A 74 3.31 -13.26 23.08
C ASN A 74 3.18 -11.76 22.63
N ASN A 75 4.17 -11.25 21.90
CA ASN A 75 4.25 -9.88 21.38
C ASN A 75 4.27 -9.73 19.85
N LYS A 76 4.29 -10.82 19.06
CA LYS A 76 4.27 -10.73 17.58
C LYS A 76 2.89 -10.32 17.10
N LEU A 77 2.85 -9.50 16.06
CA LEU A 77 1.60 -9.00 15.49
C LEU A 77 1.03 -10.02 14.47
N PRO A 78 -0.13 -10.66 14.75
CA PRO A 78 -0.75 -11.54 13.78
C PRO A 78 -1.31 -10.75 12.58
N PRO A 79 -1.29 -11.34 11.37
CA PRO A 79 -1.85 -10.67 10.19
C PRO A 79 -3.37 -10.55 10.29
N LEU A 80 -3.89 -9.35 10.05
CA LEU A 80 -5.33 -9.10 10.05
C LEU A 80 -6.01 -9.78 8.85
N MET A 81 -5.40 -9.72 7.68
CA MET A 81 -5.94 -10.34 6.45
C MET A 81 -4.89 -11.19 5.76
N GLN A 82 -5.35 -12.17 4.98
CA GLN A 82 -4.46 -12.98 4.15
C GLN A 82 -4.01 -12.19 2.93
N PHE A 83 -2.88 -11.50 3.05
CA PHE A 83 -2.31 -10.68 1.98
C PHE A 83 -0.78 -10.63 2.10
N PRO A 84 -0.03 -10.70 0.97
CA PRO A 84 1.42 -10.58 1.02
C PRO A 84 1.87 -9.27 1.66
N LYS A 85 2.95 -9.33 2.44
CA LYS A 85 3.58 -8.16 3.05
C LYS A 85 4.28 -7.33 1.96
N LEU A 86 3.77 -6.12 1.71
CA LEU A 86 4.32 -5.18 0.75
C LEU A 86 5.15 -4.13 1.47
N ILE A 87 6.44 -4.06 1.12
CA ILE A 87 7.40 -3.18 1.80
C ILE A 87 7.93 -2.12 0.84
N TRP A 88 8.39 -2.54 -0.35
CA TRP A 88 9.12 -1.68 -1.27
C TRP A 88 8.34 -1.42 -2.57
N PRO A 89 8.54 -0.23 -3.18
CA PRO A 89 7.95 0.07 -4.47
C PRO A 89 8.56 -0.82 -5.57
N SER A 90 7.74 -1.15 -6.56
CA SER A 90 8.20 -1.78 -7.80
C SER A 90 8.25 -0.73 -8.90
N LEU A 91 9.38 -0.61 -9.61
CA LEU A 91 9.54 0.37 -10.71
C LEU A 91 8.53 0.14 -11.83
N GLY A 92 8.35 -1.11 -12.25
CA GLY A 92 7.36 -1.47 -13.28
C GLY A 92 5.94 -1.12 -12.85
N LYS A 93 5.58 -1.40 -11.59
CA LYS A 93 4.27 -1.00 -11.03
C LYS A 93 4.14 0.52 -10.95
N SER A 94 5.21 1.24 -10.62
CA SER A 94 5.18 2.71 -10.54
C SER A 94 4.84 3.35 -11.89
N ILE A 95 5.40 2.83 -12.99
CA ILE A 95 5.09 3.28 -14.35
C ILE A 95 3.63 2.95 -14.69
N LYS A 96 3.18 1.72 -14.41
CA LYS A 96 1.79 1.31 -14.63
C LYS A 96 0.80 2.19 -13.84
N ASN A 97 1.10 2.46 -12.56
CA ASN A 97 0.29 3.29 -11.69
C ASN A 97 0.20 4.73 -12.23
N PHE A 98 1.32 5.28 -12.73
CA PHE A 98 1.32 6.59 -13.38
C PHE A 98 0.40 6.63 -14.59
N PHE A 99 0.44 5.61 -15.46
CA PHE A 99 -0.45 5.53 -16.61
C PHE A 99 -1.92 5.43 -16.19
N LEU A 100 -2.25 4.50 -15.28
CA LEU A 100 -3.64 4.30 -14.84
C LEU A 100 -4.23 5.56 -14.19
N THR A 101 -3.45 6.26 -13.38
CA THR A 101 -3.93 7.47 -12.70
C THR A 101 -4.11 8.65 -13.65
N ASN A 102 -3.12 8.93 -14.52
CA ASN A 102 -3.13 10.13 -15.36
C ASN A 102 -3.87 9.95 -16.69
N ILE A 103 -3.92 8.73 -17.23
CA ILE A 103 -4.47 8.45 -18.55
C ILE A 103 -5.82 7.75 -18.46
N ILE A 104 -6.17 7.10 -17.34
CA ILE A 104 -7.45 6.39 -17.21
C ILE A 104 -8.36 7.02 -16.16
N ILE A 105 -7.96 6.99 -14.88
CA ILE A 105 -8.81 7.44 -13.76
C ILE A 105 -9.15 8.92 -13.92
N LYS A 106 -8.13 9.77 -14.03
CA LYS A 106 -8.35 11.21 -14.11
C LYS A 106 -9.25 11.62 -15.29
N PRO A 107 -8.96 11.25 -16.55
CA PRO A 107 -9.77 11.74 -17.67
C PRO A 107 -11.13 11.04 -17.87
N TYR A 108 -11.33 9.82 -17.37
CA TYR A 108 -12.54 9.03 -17.70
C TYR A 108 -13.40 8.63 -16.50
N MET A 109 -12.91 8.78 -15.27
CA MET A 109 -13.63 8.37 -14.05
C MET A 109 -13.82 9.55 -13.10
N ASP A 110 -12.76 10.31 -12.85
CA ASP A 110 -12.75 11.41 -11.88
C ASP A 110 -11.77 12.50 -12.30
N ASN A 111 -12.30 13.54 -12.94
CA ASN A 111 -11.50 14.65 -13.46
C ASN A 111 -10.74 15.43 -12.38
N GLU A 112 -11.20 15.36 -11.13
CA GLU A 112 -10.59 16.04 -9.99
C GLU A 112 -9.59 15.15 -9.26
N PHE A 113 -9.48 13.87 -9.64
CA PHE A 113 -8.57 12.93 -9.01
C PHE A 113 -7.12 13.42 -9.03
N SER A 114 -6.53 13.43 -7.84
CA SER A 114 -5.15 13.82 -7.59
C SER A 114 -4.47 12.75 -6.73
N LEU A 115 -3.51 12.04 -7.32
CA LEU A 115 -2.76 11.01 -6.60
C LEU A 115 -1.99 11.57 -5.38
N PRO A 116 -1.35 12.75 -5.44
CA PRO A 116 -0.75 13.36 -4.25
C PRO A 116 -1.74 13.64 -3.12
N GLU A 117 -2.92 14.18 -3.44
CA GLU A 117 -3.98 14.44 -2.44
C GLU A 117 -4.53 13.13 -1.87
N PHE A 118 -4.71 12.13 -2.73
CA PHE A 118 -5.08 10.78 -2.31
C PHE A 118 -4.06 10.19 -1.33
N ILE A 119 -2.76 10.38 -1.56
CA ILE A 119 -1.71 9.93 -0.63
C ILE A 119 -1.86 10.62 0.73
N LEU A 120 -2.17 11.92 0.78
CA LEU A 120 -2.42 12.63 2.04
C LEU A 120 -3.68 12.10 2.74
N GLY A 121 -4.81 12.00 2.02
CA GLY A 121 -6.06 11.46 2.55
C GLY A 121 -5.93 10.03 3.07
N SER A 122 -5.18 9.18 2.36
CA SER A 122 -4.94 7.79 2.76
C SER A 122 -4.19 7.68 4.09
N LYS A 123 -3.24 8.58 4.39
CA LYS A 123 -2.57 8.59 5.70
C LYS A 123 -3.55 8.87 6.83
N LYS A 124 -4.44 9.85 6.65
CA LYS A 124 -5.47 10.17 7.64
C LYS A 124 -6.45 9.02 7.82
N ALA A 125 -6.89 8.40 6.72
CA ALA A 125 -7.77 7.24 6.76
C ALA A 125 -7.13 6.07 7.52
N VAL A 126 -5.84 5.81 7.29
CA VAL A 126 -5.08 4.79 8.01
C VAL A 126 -5.02 5.08 9.50
N GLU A 127 -4.74 6.31 9.92
CA GLU A 127 -4.79 6.69 11.35
C GLU A 127 -6.17 6.38 11.95
N VAL A 128 -7.24 6.84 11.32
CA VAL A 128 -8.61 6.65 11.82
C VAL A 128 -8.98 5.16 11.91
N VAL A 129 -8.78 4.40 10.84
CA VAL A 129 -9.11 2.97 10.78
C VAL A 129 -8.26 2.18 11.77
N SER A 130 -6.95 2.44 11.82
CA SER A 130 -6.03 1.74 12.72
C SER A 130 -6.35 1.95 14.20
N ASN A 131 -6.71 3.18 14.58
CA ASN A 131 -7.11 3.51 15.95
C ASN A 131 -8.40 2.78 16.32
N LYS A 132 -9.41 2.76 15.43
CA LYS A 132 -10.65 2.01 15.66
C LYS A 132 -10.39 0.50 15.79
N LEU A 133 -9.54 -0.07 14.95
CA LEU A 133 -9.13 -1.47 15.05
C LEU A 133 -8.46 -1.78 16.40
N SER A 134 -7.61 -0.88 16.91
CA SER A 134 -6.94 -1.07 18.20
C SER A 134 -7.91 -1.15 19.39
N THR A 135 -9.03 -0.44 19.34
CA THR A 135 -10.07 -0.52 20.37
C THR A 135 -10.89 -1.81 20.32
N GLY A 136 -10.93 -2.49 19.18
CA GLY A 136 -11.81 -3.63 18.94
C GLY A 136 -13.26 -3.25 18.61
N GLU A 137 -13.59 -1.96 18.49
CA GLU A 137 -14.94 -1.47 18.16
C GLU A 137 -15.22 -1.51 16.66
N VAL A 138 -15.36 -2.73 16.13
CA VAL A 138 -15.54 -3.00 14.70
C VAL A 138 -16.80 -2.35 14.11
N LYS A 139 -17.85 -2.15 14.90
CA LYS A 139 -19.09 -1.46 14.46
C LYS A 139 -18.81 -0.03 13.97
N THR A 140 -17.76 0.60 14.48
CA THR A 140 -17.40 1.98 14.13
C THR A 140 -16.62 2.08 12.81
N LEU A 141 -16.33 0.94 12.16
CA LEU A 141 -15.66 0.85 10.87
C LEU A 141 -16.65 0.88 9.69
N VAL A 142 -17.95 0.73 9.93
CA VAL A 142 -18.99 0.81 8.88
C VAL A 142 -18.86 2.14 8.15
N GLY A 143 -18.83 2.07 6.81
CA GLY A 143 -18.61 3.23 5.93
C GLY A 143 -17.15 3.69 5.79
N LEU A 144 -16.23 3.19 6.62
CA LEU A 144 -14.78 3.41 6.47
C LEU A 144 -14.10 2.23 5.79
N VAL A 145 -14.61 1.03 6.04
CA VAL A 145 -14.18 -0.23 5.43
C VAL A 145 -15.32 -0.84 4.64
N ALA A 146 -15.00 -1.68 3.66
CA ALA A 146 -16.01 -2.43 2.93
C ALA A 146 -16.73 -3.43 3.86
N ASP A 147 -18.05 -3.57 3.71
CA ASP A 147 -18.88 -4.33 4.65
C ASP A 147 -18.53 -5.82 4.69
N ASP A 148 -18.03 -6.37 3.57
CA ASP A 148 -17.63 -7.76 3.41
C ASP A 148 -16.42 -8.15 4.28
N ILE A 149 -15.54 -7.19 4.61
CA ILE A 149 -14.34 -7.47 5.41
C ILE A 149 -14.57 -7.34 6.92
N ILE A 150 -15.66 -6.71 7.35
CA ILE A 150 -15.99 -6.45 8.77
C ILE A 150 -16.03 -7.74 9.61
N PRO A 151 -16.72 -8.83 9.20
CA PRO A 151 -16.78 -10.05 9.99
C PRO A 151 -15.41 -10.72 10.16
N SER A 152 -14.59 -10.68 9.11
CA SER A 152 -13.22 -11.22 9.13
C SER A 152 -12.34 -10.46 10.10
N LEU A 153 -12.40 -9.12 10.08
CA LEU A 153 -11.68 -8.26 11.02
C LEU A 153 -12.13 -8.51 12.47
N GLN A 154 -13.43 -8.65 12.72
CA GLN A 154 -13.96 -8.94 14.05
C GLN A 154 -13.45 -10.27 14.60
N ALA A 155 -13.50 -11.33 13.79
CA ALA A 155 -12.98 -12.64 14.18
C ALA A 155 -11.49 -12.56 14.54
N ARG A 156 -10.69 -11.87 13.71
CA ARG A 156 -9.25 -11.69 13.94
C ARG A 156 -8.95 -10.90 15.20
N LEU A 157 -9.61 -9.78 15.41
CA LEU A 157 -9.41 -8.93 16.60
C LEU A 157 -9.79 -9.65 17.90
N SER A 158 -10.78 -10.54 17.86
CA SER A 158 -11.19 -11.33 19.03
C SER A 158 -10.12 -12.34 19.50
N LEU A 159 -9.20 -12.72 18.61
CA LEU A 159 -8.07 -13.60 18.90
C LEU A 159 -6.80 -12.84 19.33
N MET A 160 -6.80 -11.50 19.25
CA MET A 160 -5.64 -10.68 19.58
C MET A 160 -5.65 -10.24 21.05
N SER A 161 -4.48 -10.29 21.68
CA SER A 161 -4.28 -9.70 23.01
C SER A 161 -4.43 -8.17 22.96
N LEU A 162 -4.61 -7.54 24.13
CA LEU A 162 -4.65 -6.07 24.22
C LEU A 162 -3.35 -5.45 23.67
N THR A 163 -2.20 -6.00 24.08
CA THR A 163 -0.87 -5.56 23.60
C THR A 163 -0.76 -5.67 22.09
N GLN A 164 -1.25 -6.76 21.48
CA GLN A 164 -1.23 -6.91 20.02
C GLN A 164 -2.13 -5.87 19.32
N ARG A 165 -3.31 -5.57 19.89
CA ARG A 165 -4.19 -4.54 19.33
C ARG A 165 -3.60 -3.13 19.46
N GLU A 166 -2.91 -2.82 20.55
CA GLU A 166 -2.18 -1.55 20.72
C GLU A 166 -1.06 -1.36 19.69
N GLN A 167 -0.50 -2.45 19.15
CA GLN A 167 0.48 -2.37 18.07
C GLN A 167 -0.11 -1.96 16.72
N LEU A 168 -1.44 -2.03 16.56
CA LEU A 168 -2.13 -1.56 15.35
C LEU A 168 -2.21 -0.03 15.28
N VAL A 169 -2.11 0.66 16.41
CA VAL A 169 -2.23 2.12 16.48
C VAL A 169 -1.21 2.79 15.58
N MET A 170 -1.68 3.61 14.65
CA MET A 170 -0.84 4.47 13.83
C MET A 170 -1.30 5.91 13.89
N ASN A 171 -0.34 6.83 13.96
CA ASN A 171 -0.56 8.26 13.87
C ASN A 171 -0.10 8.78 12.51
N GLU A 172 -0.87 9.66 11.88
CA GLU A 172 -0.52 10.23 10.57
C GLU A 172 0.85 10.94 10.61
N ALA A 173 1.14 11.67 11.70
CA ALA A 173 2.38 12.41 11.87
C ALA A 173 3.61 11.51 12.05
N ASP A 174 3.39 10.24 12.41
CA ASP A 174 4.43 9.22 12.53
C ASP A 174 4.72 8.51 11.19
N ILE A 175 3.89 8.72 10.16
CA ILE A 175 4.09 8.15 8.81
C ILE A 175 5.11 8.98 8.03
N TYR A 176 6.34 8.47 7.92
CA TYR A 176 7.44 9.16 7.24
C TYR A 176 7.54 8.85 5.74
N PHE A 177 7.02 7.71 5.28
CA PHE A 177 7.07 7.33 3.88
C PHE A 177 5.78 6.63 3.45
N SER A 178 5.27 6.96 2.27
CA SER A 178 4.08 6.35 1.71
C SER A 178 4.15 6.34 0.20
N PHE A 179 3.64 5.28 -0.42
CA PHE A 179 3.58 5.19 -1.88
C PHE A 179 2.45 4.26 -2.33
N PRO A 180 1.87 4.52 -3.52
CA PRO A 180 0.95 3.61 -4.16
C PRO A 180 1.73 2.42 -4.73
N TYR A 181 1.51 1.24 -4.18
CA TYR A 181 2.13 0.03 -4.68
C TYR A 181 1.45 -0.47 -5.95
N GLN A 182 0.12 -0.45 -5.99
CA GLN A 182 -0.64 -0.93 -7.13
C GLN A 182 -1.95 -0.15 -7.29
N VAL A 183 -2.20 0.29 -8.52
CA VAL A 183 -3.49 0.82 -8.95
C VAL A 183 -4.15 -0.24 -9.85
N GLY A 184 -5.42 -0.53 -9.59
CA GLY A 184 -6.24 -1.48 -10.30
C GLY A 184 -7.54 -0.83 -10.77
N ILE A 185 -8.05 -1.32 -11.89
CA ILE A 185 -9.37 -0.94 -12.40
C ILE A 185 -10.09 -2.26 -12.69
N ILE A 186 -11.30 -2.39 -12.17
CA ILE A 186 -12.15 -3.56 -12.32
C ILE A 186 -13.37 -3.12 -13.13
N PHE A 187 -13.61 -3.82 -14.23
CA PHE A 187 -14.83 -3.69 -15.02
C PHE A 187 -15.66 -4.95 -14.78
N ASN A 188 -16.92 -4.78 -14.44
CA ASN A 188 -17.88 -5.87 -14.50
C ASN A 188 -18.67 -5.72 -15.81
N ASP A 189 -18.51 -6.69 -16.70
CA ASP A 189 -19.11 -6.68 -18.04
C ASP A 189 -20.45 -7.43 -18.07
N ASP A 190 -21.24 -7.34 -17.00
CA ASP A 190 -22.62 -7.84 -17.01
C ASP A 190 -23.46 -6.94 -17.93
N GLU A 191 -24.18 -7.54 -18.88
CA GLU A 191 -24.89 -6.82 -19.97
C GLU A 191 -25.86 -5.73 -19.49
N ASN A 192 -26.30 -5.79 -18.23
CA ASN A 192 -27.22 -4.84 -17.61
C ASN A 192 -26.55 -3.77 -16.72
N ASP A 193 -25.34 -4.03 -16.20
CA ASP A 193 -24.67 -3.18 -15.20
C ASP A 193 -23.16 -3.06 -15.50
N GLN A 194 -22.76 -1.96 -16.15
CA GLN A 194 -21.35 -1.64 -16.39
C GLN A 194 -20.65 -1.12 -15.11
N LYS A 195 -20.49 -1.98 -14.12
CA LYS A 195 -19.86 -1.58 -12.85
C LYS A 195 -18.38 -1.30 -13.06
N ARG A 196 -17.89 -0.22 -12.42
CA ARG A 196 -16.50 0.21 -12.52
C ARG A 196 -15.97 0.45 -11.12
N PHE A 197 -14.89 -0.22 -10.76
CA PHE A 197 -14.21 0.01 -9.49
C PHE A 197 -12.77 0.40 -9.73
N VAL A 198 -12.26 1.31 -8.92
CA VAL A 198 -10.82 1.59 -8.84
C VAL A 198 -10.33 1.10 -7.50
N GLU A 199 -9.20 0.39 -7.52
CA GLU A 199 -8.49 -0.02 -6.32
C GLU A 199 -7.12 0.66 -6.26
N ILE A 200 -6.73 1.17 -5.09
CA ILE A 200 -5.39 1.70 -4.84
C ILE A 200 -4.84 1.03 -3.59
N THR A 201 -3.83 0.16 -3.78
CA THR A 201 -3.07 -0.42 -2.67
C THR A 201 -1.93 0.52 -2.28
N MET A 202 -2.02 1.06 -1.08
CA MET A 202 -1.04 1.92 -0.44
C MET A 202 -0.16 1.15 0.53
N VAL A 203 1.10 1.56 0.60
CA VAL A 203 2.06 1.10 1.61
C VAL A 203 2.52 2.31 2.41
N HIS A 204 2.38 2.23 3.73
CA HIS A 204 2.78 3.27 4.67
C HIS A 204 3.84 2.73 5.60
N HIS A 205 4.92 3.48 5.76
CA HIS A 205 5.97 3.21 6.72
C HIS A 205 5.88 4.26 7.82
N ALA A 206 5.74 3.78 9.06
CA ALA A 206 5.61 4.61 10.23
C ALA A 206 6.73 4.29 11.23
N LEU A 207 7.13 5.31 11.98
CA LEU A 207 8.05 5.18 13.10
C LEU A 207 7.33 5.66 14.36
N LYS A 208 7.04 4.74 15.29
CA LYS A 208 6.30 5.06 16.51
C LYS A 208 7.04 6.13 17.33
N GLY A 209 6.35 7.25 17.60
CA GLY A 209 6.89 8.38 18.37
C GLY A 209 7.69 9.39 17.55
N LEU A 210 7.73 9.27 16.23
CA LEU A 210 8.44 10.18 15.32
C LEU A 210 7.97 11.63 15.46
N SER A 211 6.68 11.87 15.55
CA SER A 211 6.08 13.19 15.79
C SER A 211 6.61 13.83 17.09
N GLY A 212 6.73 13.03 18.15
CA GLY A 212 7.32 13.45 19.42
C GLY A 212 8.80 13.80 19.29
N MET A 213 9.58 12.98 18.56
CA MET A 213 11.00 13.26 18.26
C MET A 213 11.18 14.58 17.51
N ARG A 214 10.39 14.78 16.45
CA ARG A 214 10.38 16.03 15.66
C ARG A 214 10.05 17.25 16.52
N SER A 215 9.08 17.11 17.42
CA SER A 215 8.68 18.21 18.31
C SER A 215 9.77 18.59 19.32
N ARG A 216 10.67 17.67 19.65
CA ARG A 216 11.87 17.92 20.49
C ARG A 216 13.08 18.40 19.69
N GLY A 217 12.97 18.54 18.37
CA GLY A 217 14.10 18.91 17.50
C GLY A 217 15.09 17.78 17.26
N GLU A 218 14.72 16.53 17.51
CA GLU A 218 15.57 15.37 17.22
C GLU A 218 15.57 15.08 15.72
N GLU A 219 16.76 14.98 15.13
CA GLU A 219 16.92 14.52 13.75
C GLU A 219 16.87 13.00 13.71
N VAL A 220 15.94 12.47 12.91
CA VAL A 220 15.85 11.02 12.70
C VAL A 220 16.90 10.59 11.67
N PRO A 221 17.78 9.63 11.99
CA PRO A 221 18.83 9.22 11.08
C PRO A 221 18.29 8.71 9.74
N LEU A 222 18.97 9.07 8.65
CA LEU A 222 18.58 8.65 7.29
C LEU A 222 18.57 7.13 7.10
N ASN A 223 19.34 6.39 7.92
CA ASN A 223 19.47 4.93 7.93
C ASN A 223 18.58 4.24 8.97
N LEU A 224 17.42 4.83 9.31
CA LEU A 224 16.50 4.38 10.37
C LEU A 224 16.25 2.86 10.41
N GLY A 225 16.05 2.22 9.25
CA GLY A 225 15.79 0.77 9.17
C GLY A 225 16.97 -0.14 9.52
N LEU A 226 18.19 0.40 9.57
CA LEU A 226 19.42 -0.35 9.87
C LEU A 226 19.84 -0.24 11.34
N LEU A 227 19.26 0.71 12.07
CA LEU A 227 19.63 1.02 13.45
C LEU A 227 18.78 0.18 14.43
N PRO A 228 19.38 -0.73 15.22
CA PRO A 228 18.65 -1.65 16.11
C PRO A 228 17.67 -0.94 17.06
N GLU A 229 18.01 0.25 17.54
CA GLU A 229 17.19 1.04 18.47
C GLU A 229 15.87 1.55 17.86
N TYR A 230 15.75 1.53 16.53
CA TYR A 230 14.55 1.95 15.80
C TYR A 230 13.81 0.80 15.14
N GLN A 231 14.44 -0.36 14.92
CA GLN A 231 13.80 -1.50 14.23
C GLN A 231 12.50 -1.94 14.89
N ASN A 232 12.47 -2.00 16.23
CA ASN A 232 11.27 -2.34 17.01
C ASN A 232 10.16 -1.27 16.97
N LYS A 233 10.48 -0.06 16.51
CA LYS A 233 9.55 1.07 16.41
C LYS A 233 9.00 1.25 14.99
N ILE A 234 9.54 0.52 14.01
CA ILE A 234 9.07 0.57 12.62
C ILE A 234 7.84 -0.31 12.47
N CYS A 235 6.78 0.27 11.92
CA CYS A 235 5.57 -0.42 11.51
C CYS A 235 5.32 -0.18 10.03
N ILE A 236 4.88 -1.22 9.32
CA ILE A 236 4.42 -1.11 7.94
C ILE A 236 2.95 -1.47 7.89
N ALA A 237 2.17 -0.59 7.26
CA ALA A 237 0.76 -0.76 7.02
C ALA A 237 0.49 -0.88 5.52
N ASN A 238 -0.28 -1.89 5.13
CA ASN A 238 -0.76 -2.08 3.77
C ASN A 238 -2.27 -1.92 3.76
N TYR A 239 -2.75 -0.94 3.00
CA TYR A 239 -4.16 -0.62 2.91
C TYR A 239 -4.57 -0.63 1.45
N ARG A 240 -5.70 -1.26 1.13
CA ARG A 240 -6.31 -1.13 -0.19
C ARG A 240 -7.59 -0.33 -0.05
N PHE A 241 -7.63 0.75 -0.82
CA PHE A 241 -8.80 1.59 -0.97
C PHE A 241 -9.52 1.19 -2.23
N ILE A 242 -10.85 1.13 -2.17
CA ILE A 242 -11.72 0.87 -3.29
C ILE A 242 -12.79 1.95 -3.36
N LYS A 243 -13.15 2.35 -4.57
CA LYS A 243 -14.28 3.25 -4.85
C LYS A 243 -14.99 2.81 -6.12
N GLU A 244 -16.31 2.92 -6.10
CA GLU A 244 -17.15 2.70 -7.28
C GLU A 244 -17.25 3.98 -8.11
N PHE A 245 -17.07 3.82 -9.42
CA PHE A 245 -17.15 4.86 -10.45
C PHE A 245 -18.21 4.53 -11.52
N THR A 246 -19.17 3.68 -11.16
CA THR A 246 -20.32 3.36 -12.01
C THR A 246 -21.14 4.62 -12.26
N LYS A 247 -21.57 4.85 -13.50
CA LYS A 247 -22.28 6.07 -13.88
C LYS A 247 -23.59 6.18 -13.10
N GLY A 248 -23.78 7.30 -12.40
CA GLY A 248 -24.99 7.56 -11.61
C GLY A 248 -24.96 6.98 -10.19
N VAL A 249 -23.87 6.30 -9.81
CA VAL A 249 -23.65 5.85 -8.42
C VAL A 249 -22.76 6.87 -7.72
N GLU A 250 -23.25 7.38 -6.58
CA GLU A 250 -22.44 8.17 -5.66
C GLU A 250 -21.79 7.22 -4.64
N SER A 251 -20.47 7.28 -4.53
CA SER A 251 -19.68 6.36 -3.70
C SER A 251 -18.44 7.07 -3.16
N ASP A 252 -18.03 6.66 -1.96
CA ASP A 252 -16.82 7.12 -1.29
C ASP A 252 -15.71 6.07 -1.32
N TRP A 253 -14.49 6.53 -1.05
CA TRP A 253 -13.36 5.62 -0.85
C TRP A 253 -13.53 4.86 0.46
N THR A 254 -13.56 3.54 0.37
CA THR A 254 -13.58 2.63 1.53
C THR A 254 -12.36 1.73 1.51
N VAL A 255 -12.00 1.17 2.66
CA VAL A 255 -10.88 0.23 2.76
C VAL A 255 -11.38 -1.20 2.63
N ASN A 256 -10.90 -1.96 1.64
CA ASN A 256 -11.21 -3.39 1.48
C ASN A 256 -10.02 -4.32 1.80
N LEU A 257 -8.90 -3.75 2.25
CA LEU A 257 -7.78 -4.52 2.76
C LEU A 257 -7.04 -3.77 3.84
N VAL A 258 -6.76 -4.44 4.95
CA VAL A 258 -5.93 -3.91 6.05
C VAL A 258 -4.92 -4.97 6.46
N ASN A 259 -3.64 -4.58 6.52
CA ASN A 259 -2.60 -5.38 7.14
C ASN A 259 -1.54 -4.50 7.82
N HIS A 260 -1.07 -4.95 8.98
CA HIS A 260 -0.02 -4.28 9.76
C HIS A 260 1.01 -5.32 10.16
N PHE A 261 2.29 -4.96 10.08
CA PHE A 261 3.36 -5.85 10.51
C PHE A 261 4.61 -5.04 10.83
N LYS A 262 5.48 -5.63 11.65
CA LYS A 262 6.81 -5.09 11.90
C LYS A 262 7.82 -5.89 11.08
N PRO A 263 8.76 -5.24 10.36
CA PRO A 263 9.78 -5.95 9.61
C PRO A 263 10.65 -6.88 10.48
N ILE A 264 10.86 -6.53 11.75
CA ILE A 264 11.68 -7.32 12.68
C ILE A 264 11.05 -8.67 13.05
N ASP A 265 9.71 -8.76 13.09
CA ASP A 265 9.00 -9.99 13.42
C ASP A 265 9.26 -11.12 12.39
N ASP A 266 9.75 -10.78 11.19
CA ASP A 266 10.12 -11.72 10.13
C ASP A 266 11.62 -12.05 10.10
N LEU A 267 12.44 -11.30 10.85
CA LEU A 267 13.88 -11.56 10.97
C LEU A 267 14.18 -12.59 12.07
N GLU A 268 13.32 -12.70 13.08
CA GLU A 268 13.44 -13.66 14.18
C GLU A 268 13.04 -15.11 13.79
N GLU A 269 12.47 -15.32 12.60
CA GLU A 269 12.04 -16.64 12.10
C GLU A 269 13.13 -17.43 11.34
N LYS A 270 14.39 -16.96 11.35
CA LYS A 270 15.53 -17.59 10.67
C LYS A 270 16.68 -17.89 11.63
#